data_AF-A0A7V3CET6-F1
#
_entry.id   AF-A0A7V3CET6-F1
#
_cell.length_a   1.000
_cell.length_b   1.000
_cell.length_c   1.000
_cell.angle_alpha   90.00
_cell.angle_beta   90.00
_cell.angle_gamma   90.00
#
_symmetry.space_group_name_H-M   'P 1'
#
loop_
_entity.id
_entity.type
_entity.pdbx_description
1 polymer ?
#
loop_
_entity_poly.entity_id
_entity_poly.type
_entity_poly.pdbx_seq_one_letter_code
_entity_poly.pdbx_strand_id
1 'polypeptide(L)'
;MERGRLYPRMAEGHPDERVGPEEGRRALAQAGYFPEKAMKKTILTLLLLLAAATLVLRFVEVEMPPSPPKKPPAKKCLAGEGAQPGTDAEGEPLATCAELDAINQAYLRDIKPIFAAKCLMCHGVVRRMPLYAKVPPASWLVRYDIRHAQGHLDMSFDFPFVGKPTDVPQDGLEEVIEVVQENSMPPFIYKIMHWHSGLSAEESKKILDWANAGLKTLND
;
A
#
# COMPACT_ATOMS: atom_id res chain seq x y z
N MET A 1 35.56 85.46 -50.75
CA MET A 1 36.78 84.71 -51.14
C MET A 1 37.62 84.61 -49.87
N GLU A 2 38.07 83.50 -49.31
CA GLU A 2 38.01 82.04 -49.56
C GLU A 2 38.19 81.39 -48.17
N ARG A 3 37.24 80.57 -47.69
CA ARG A 3 37.34 79.10 -47.60
C ARG A 3 38.73 78.55 -47.22
N GLY A 4 38.83 78.01 -46.01
CA GLY A 4 39.95 77.17 -45.57
C GLY A 4 39.62 76.41 -44.29
N ARG A 5 38.60 75.54 -44.34
CA ARG A 5 38.17 74.65 -43.26
C ARG A 5 39.22 73.54 -43.13
N LEU A 6 40.14 73.68 -42.17
CA LEU A 6 41.13 72.66 -41.84
C LEU A 6 40.45 71.46 -41.18
N TYR A 7 40.26 70.39 -41.95
CA TYR A 7 39.92 69.06 -41.43
C TYR A 7 41.09 68.51 -40.61
N PRO A 8 40.87 67.94 -39.41
CA PRO A 8 41.89 67.12 -38.79
C PRO A 8 42.03 65.79 -39.53
N ARG A 9 43.30 65.47 -39.78
CA ARG A 9 43.88 64.25 -40.34
C ARG A 9 43.27 62.99 -39.70
N MET A 10 42.70 62.10 -40.53
CA MET A 10 42.40 60.73 -40.13
C MET A 10 43.72 60.02 -39.79
N ALA A 11 43.89 59.64 -38.53
CA ALA A 11 45.00 58.80 -38.09
C ALA A 11 44.65 57.35 -38.44
N GLU A 12 45.43 56.77 -39.34
CA GLU A 12 45.44 55.33 -39.62
C GLU A 12 45.96 54.62 -38.35
N GLY A 13 45.03 54.09 -37.55
CA GLY A 13 45.31 53.25 -36.39
C GLY A 13 45.41 51.79 -36.79
N HIS A 14 46.62 51.27 -36.73
CA HIS A 14 47.01 49.86 -36.88
C HIS A 14 46.27 48.96 -35.85
N PRO A 15 45.92 47.70 -36.19
CA PRO A 15 45.33 46.78 -35.23
C PRO A 15 46.45 46.07 -34.45
N ASP A 16 46.86 46.62 -33.31
CA ASP A 16 47.58 45.83 -32.30
C ASP A 16 47.10 46.23 -30.92
N GLU A 17 46.06 45.53 -30.45
CA GLU A 17 45.85 45.41 -29.03
C GLU A 17 45.48 43.96 -28.73
N ARG A 18 46.54 43.16 -28.53
CA ARG A 18 46.45 41.86 -27.87
C ARG A 18 45.84 42.06 -26.49
N VAL A 19 44.52 41.97 -26.42
CA VAL A 19 43.74 41.91 -25.18
C VAL A 19 44.38 40.85 -24.28
N GLY A 20 44.92 41.29 -23.15
CA GLY A 20 45.64 40.43 -22.23
C GLY A 20 44.73 39.31 -21.68
N PRO A 21 45.28 38.15 -21.32
CA PRO A 21 44.51 37.01 -20.83
C PRO A 21 43.72 37.28 -19.53
N GLU A 22 43.96 38.39 -18.83
CA GLU A 22 43.12 38.86 -17.72
C GLU A 22 41.86 39.62 -18.18
N GLU A 23 41.97 40.50 -19.18
CA GLU A 23 40.82 41.26 -19.69
C GLU A 23 39.85 40.37 -20.46
N GLY A 24 40.35 39.37 -21.20
CA GLY A 24 39.51 38.32 -21.79
C GLY A 24 38.75 37.53 -20.72
N ARG A 25 39.38 37.23 -19.57
CA ARG A 25 38.72 36.55 -18.44
C ARG A 25 37.68 37.43 -17.74
N ARG A 26 37.92 38.73 -17.62
CA ARG A 26 36.93 39.70 -17.08
C ARG A 26 35.73 39.87 -18.01
N ALA A 27 35.95 39.96 -19.32
CA ALA A 27 34.87 40.06 -20.31
C ALA A 27 33.97 38.80 -20.32
N LEU A 28 34.55 37.61 -20.20
CA LEU A 28 33.80 36.36 -20.09
C LEU A 28 32.98 36.26 -18.80
N ALA A 29 33.54 36.72 -17.68
CA ALA A 29 32.81 36.77 -16.40
C ALA A 29 31.63 37.77 -16.43
N GLN A 30 31.80 38.92 -17.10
CA GLN A 30 30.73 39.92 -17.28
C GLN A 30 29.65 39.49 -18.28
N ALA A 31 29.99 38.64 -19.26
CA ALA A 31 29.04 38.07 -20.22
C ALA A 31 28.21 36.89 -19.67
N GLY A 32 28.33 36.57 -18.37
CA GLY A 32 27.60 35.46 -17.75
C GLY A 32 28.08 34.09 -18.24
N TYR A 33 29.31 33.97 -18.75
CA TYR A 33 29.88 32.70 -19.18
C TYR A 33 30.14 31.80 -17.97
N PHE A 34 29.17 30.92 -17.68
CA PHE A 34 29.30 29.93 -16.62
C PHE A 34 30.43 28.95 -16.96
N PRO A 35 31.41 28.74 -16.05
CA PRO A 35 32.54 27.86 -16.33
C PRO A 35 32.04 26.44 -16.59
N GLU A 36 32.54 25.81 -17.67
CA GLU A 36 32.19 24.44 -18.10
C GLU A 36 32.19 23.42 -16.95
N LYS A 37 33.09 23.60 -15.97
CA LYS A 37 33.21 22.78 -14.77
C LYS A 37 32.00 22.90 -13.84
N ALA A 38 31.39 24.07 -13.72
CA ALA A 38 30.17 24.29 -12.94
C ALA A 38 28.96 23.63 -13.63
N MET A 39 28.85 23.77 -14.96
CA MET A 39 27.79 23.13 -15.74
C MET A 39 27.82 21.60 -15.62
N LYS A 40 29.01 20.97 -15.75
CA LYS A 40 29.16 19.52 -15.58
C LYS A 40 28.80 19.03 -14.18
N LYS A 41 29.13 19.80 -13.13
CA LYS A 41 28.75 19.47 -11.74
C LYS A 41 27.25 19.57 -11.51
N THR A 42 26.58 20.60 -12.04
CA THR A 42 25.12 20.76 -11.94
C THR A 42 24.38 19.67 -12.69
N ILE A 43 24.82 19.32 -13.90
CA ILE A 43 24.24 18.21 -14.67
C ILE A 43 24.42 16.89 -13.90
N LEU A 44 25.61 16.61 -13.36
CA LEU A 44 25.85 15.38 -12.60
C LEU A 44 25.01 15.30 -11.32
N THR A 45 24.83 16.42 -10.60
CA THR A 45 23.96 16.45 -9.40
C THR A 45 22.49 16.26 -9.74
N LEU A 46 21.98 16.89 -10.81
CA LEU A 46 20.62 16.66 -11.28
C LEU A 46 20.40 15.21 -11.72
N LEU A 47 21.36 14.60 -12.42
CA LEU A 47 21.32 13.19 -12.80
C LEU A 47 21.33 12.26 -11.59
N LEU A 48 22.14 12.55 -10.57
CA LEU A 48 22.16 11.79 -9.31
C LEU A 48 20.84 11.91 -8.54
N LEU A 49 20.25 13.11 -8.49
CA LEU A 49 18.94 13.33 -7.88
C LEU A 49 17.81 12.61 -8.65
N LEU A 50 17.86 12.62 -9.98
CA LEU A 50 16.94 11.87 -10.85
C LEU A 50 17.12 10.36 -10.68
N ALA A 51 18.36 9.87 -10.57
CA ALA A 51 18.65 8.46 -10.30
C ALA A 51 18.17 8.04 -8.90
N ALA A 52 18.36 8.89 -7.88
CA ALA A 52 17.83 8.65 -6.55
C ALA A 52 16.29 8.67 -6.53
N ALA A 53 15.65 9.62 -7.22
CA ALA A 53 14.19 9.68 -7.33
C ALA A 53 13.62 8.48 -8.09
N THR A 54 14.26 8.04 -9.19
CA THR A 54 13.84 6.85 -9.92
C THR A 54 14.08 5.57 -9.12
N LEU A 55 15.16 5.48 -8.33
CA LEU A 55 15.39 4.37 -7.40
C LEU A 55 14.33 4.31 -6.31
N VAL A 56 13.96 5.45 -5.71
CA VAL A 56 12.87 5.56 -4.74
C VAL A 56 11.54 5.13 -5.38
N LEU A 57 11.23 5.60 -6.59
CA LEU A 57 10.00 5.22 -7.31
C LEU A 57 9.98 3.73 -7.66
N ARG A 58 11.11 3.14 -8.07
CA ARG A 58 11.24 1.69 -8.29
C ARG A 58 11.06 0.89 -7.00
N PHE A 59 11.54 1.40 -5.86
CA PHE A 59 11.33 0.78 -4.55
C PHE A 59 9.87 0.88 -4.07
N VAL A 60 9.12 1.90 -4.51
CA VAL A 60 7.66 2.01 -4.29
C VAL A 60 6.88 0.95 -5.09
N GLU A 61 7.36 0.59 -6.27
CA GLU A 61 6.75 -0.41 -7.16
C GLU A 61 6.95 -1.87 -6.70
N VAL A 62 7.94 -2.15 -5.86
CA VAL A 62 8.21 -3.51 -5.37
C VAL A 62 7.21 -3.87 -4.27
N GLU A 63 6.49 -4.96 -4.54
CA GLU A 63 5.54 -5.69 -3.70
C GLU A 63 4.14 -5.07 -3.55
N MET A 64 3.37 -5.26 -4.63
CA MET A 64 1.96 -5.63 -4.51
C MET A 64 1.79 -6.77 -3.47
N PRO A 65 0.72 -6.76 -2.65
CA PRO A 65 0.45 -7.88 -1.75
C PRO A 65 0.35 -9.18 -2.57
N PRO A 66 0.70 -10.33 -1.97
CA PRO A 66 0.68 -11.62 -2.65
C PRO A 66 -0.65 -11.84 -3.36
N SER A 67 -0.60 -12.50 -4.52
CA SER A 67 -1.77 -12.90 -5.29
C SER A 67 -2.84 -13.49 -4.37
N PRO A 68 -4.13 -13.16 -4.57
CA PRO A 68 -5.19 -13.71 -3.74
C PRO A 68 -5.09 -15.24 -3.74
N PRO A 69 -5.29 -15.90 -2.58
CA PRO A 69 -5.16 -17.35 -2.51
C PRO A 69 -6.12 -18.03 -3.50
N LYS A 70 -5.80 -19.26 -3.91
CA LYS A 70 -6.73 -20.04 -4.74
C LYS A 70 -8.01 -20.28 -3.95
N LYS A 71 -9.18 -20.22 -4.61
CA LYS A 71 -10.50 -20.41 -4.00
C LYS A 71 -10.49 -21.66 -3.10
N PRO A 72 -10.87 -21.55 -1.83
CA PRO A 72 -10.67 -22.64 -0.89
C PRO A 72 -11.68 -23.78 -1.08
N PRO A 73 -11.39 -24.99 -0.57
CA PRO A 73 -12.23 -26.16 -0.76
C PRO A 73 -13.64 -25.99 -0.17
N ALA A 74 -13.80 -25.38 1.01
CA ALA A 74 -15.12 -25.14 1.60
C ALA A 74 -15.99 -24.17 0.77
N LYS A 75 -15.37 -23.30 -0.04
CA LYS A 75 -16.11 -22.50 -1.03
C LYS A 75 -16.68 -23.32 -2.18
N LYS A 76 -16.17 -24.54 -2.45
CA LYS A 76 -16.79 -25.45 -3.42
C LYS A 76 -18.09 -26.03 -2.86
N CYS A 77 -18.08 -26.40 -1.57
CA CYS A 77 -19.28 -26.81 -0.83
C CYS A 77 -20.37 -25.73 -0.90
N LEU A 78 -20.02 -24.48 -0.57
CA LEU A 78 -20.95 -23.34 -0.64
C LEU A 78 -21.34 -22.93 -2.07
N ALA A 79 -20.57 -23.33 -3.08
CA ALA A 79 -20.87 -23.07 -4.49
C ALA A 79 -21.69 -24.18 -5.16
N GLY A 80 -22.11 -25.22 -4.42
CA GLY A 80 -22.88 -26.35 -4.95
C GLY A 80 -22.07 -27.32 -5.81
N GLU A 81 -20.74 -27.20 -5.83
CA GLU A 81 -19.84 -28.08 -6.56
C GLU A 81 -19.43 -29.21 -5.62
N GLY A 82 -20.15 -30.34 -5.70
CA GLY A 82 -20.15 -31.43 -4.74
C GLY A 82 -18.79 -31.75 -4.08
N ALA A 83 -18.76 -31.61 -2.76
CA ALA A 83 -17.78 -32.25 -1.90
C ALA A 83 -18.56 -32.91 -0.75
N GLN A 84 -18.40 -34.23 -0.61
CA GLN A 84 -18.78 -34.95 0.61
C GLN A 84 -17.86 -34.49 1.74
N PRO A 85 -18.30 -34.50 3.02
CA PRO A 85 -17.47 -34.11 4.15
C PRO A 85 -16.20 -34.97 4.14
N GLY A 86 -15.06 -34.33 3.94
CA GLY A 86 -13.78 -34.96 4.18
C GLY A 86 -13.57 -35.08 5.69
N THR A 87 -12.70 -35.99 6.11
CA THR A 87 -12.03 -35.84 7.40
C THR A 87 -10.82 -34.95 7.23
N ASP A 88 -10.36 -34.30 8.29
CA ASP A 88 -9.04 -33.67 8.27
C ASP A 88 -7.90 -34.71 8.18
N ALA A 89 -6.65 -34.25 8.25
CA ALA A 89 -5.47 -35.11 8.20
C ALA A 89 -5.34 -36.05 9.42
N GLU A 90 -6.08 -35.74 10.49
CA GLU A 90 -6.15 -36.52 11.73
C GLU A 90 -7.37 -37.46 11.82
N GLY A 91 -8.35 -37.33 10.91
CA GLY A 91 -9.52 -38.22 10.87
C GLY A 91 -10.77 -37.67 11.56
N GLU A 92 -10.78 -36.40 11.97
CA GLU A 92 -11.93 -35.75 12.61
C GLU A 92 -12.99 -35.36 11.56
N PRO A 93 -14.29 -35.49 11.87
CA PRO A 93 -15.36 -35.17 10.93
C PRO A 93 -15.38 -33.65 10.66
N LEU A 94 -15.04 -33.24 9.43
CA LEU A 94 -15.25 -31.84 9.01
C LEU A 94 -16.75 -31.55 9.00
N ALA A 95 -17.10 -30.35 9.49
CA ALA A 95 -18.46 -29.84 9.48
C ALA A 95 -19.17 -30.08 8.14
N THR A 96 -20.44 -30.44 8.22
CA THR A 96 -21.23 -30.72 7.02
C THR A 96 -21.43 -29.44 6.21
N CYS A 97 -21.58 -29.60 4.89
CA CYS A 97 -21.85 -28.48 3.99
C CYS A 97 -23.12 -27.69 4.39
N ALA A 98 -24.08 -28.34 5.03
CA ALA A 98 -25.33 -27.72 5.48
C ALA A 98 -25.12 -26.81 6.70
N GLU A 99 -24.32 -27.24 7.67
CA GLU A 99 -23.95 -26.43 8.84
C GLU A 99 -23.18 -25.18 8.42
N LEU A 100 -22.18 -25.35 7.55
CA LEU A 100 -21.41 -24.23 7.01
C LEU A 100 -22.28 -23.26 6.20
N ASP A 101 -23.24 -23.75 5.42
CA ASP A 101 -24.17 -22.87 4.69
C ASP A 101 -25.06 -22.07 5.66
N ALA A 102 -25.61 -22.70 6.69
CA ALA A 102 -26.45 -22.01 7.68
C ALA A 102 -25.70 -20.85 8.37
N ILE A 103 -24.44 -21.10 8.78
CA ILE A 103 -23.58 -20.07 9.38
C ILE A 103 -23.27 -18.97 8.37
N ASN A 104 -22.99 -19.35 7.11
CA ASN A 104 -22.70 -18.41 6.04
C ASN A 104 -23.90 -17.51 5.71
N GLN A 105 -25.13 -18.04 5.68
CA GLN A 105 -26.32 -17.23 5.43
C GLN A 105 -26.53 -16.16 6.52
N ALA A 106 -26.30 -16.51 7.79
CA ALA A 106 -26.33 -15.54 8.88
C ALA A 106 -25.20 -14.50 8.75
N TYR A 107 -23.99 -14.95 8.40
CA TYR A 107 -22.86 -14.06 8.12
C TYR A 107 -23.18 -13.04 7.03
N LEU A 108 -23.67 -13.50 5.86
CA LEU A 108 -23.95 -12.64 4.71
C LEU A 108 -25.01 -11.58 5.01
N ARG A 109 -26.01 -11.93 5.82
CA ARG A 109 -27.13 -11.06 6.14
C ARG A 109 -26.77 -9.99 7.19
N ASP A 110 -26.16 -10.41 8.30
CA ASP A 110 -26.07 -9.57 9.50
C ASP A 110 -24.64 -9.11 9.83
N ILE A 111 -23.63 -9.90 9.47
CA ILE A 111 -22.23 -9.68 9.93
C ILE A 111 -21.36 -9.07 8.84
N LYS A 112 -21.50 -9.53 7.60
CA LYS A 112 -20.74 -9.02 6.45
C LYS A 112 -20.80 -7.49 6.31
N PRO A 113 -21.94 -6.80 6.52
CA PRO A 113 -21.97 -5.34 6.48
C PRO A 113 -21.04 -4.68 7.52
N ILE A 114 -20.97 -5.25 8.73
CA ILE A 114 -20.09 -4.78 9.82
C ILE A 114 -18.64 -5.04 9.43
N PHE A 115 -18.32 -6.27 8.98
CA PHE A 115 -16.97 -6.64 8.58
C PHE A 115 -16.49 -5.79 7.38
N ALA A 116 -17.36 -5.49 6.42
CA ALA A 116 -17.03 -4.63 5.30
C ALA A 116 -16.64 -3.21 5.73
N ALA A 117 -17.25 -2.70 6.80
CA ALA A 117 -16.95 -1.38 7.34
C ALA A 117 -15.72 -1.36 8.25
N LYS A 118 -15.42 -2.47 8.94
CA LYS A 118 -14.49 -2.48 10.09
C LYS A 118 -13.26 -3.39 9.91
N CYS A 119 -13.40 -4.51 9.19
CA CYS A 119 -12.39 -5.58 9.16
C CYS A 119 -11.77 -5.79 7.76
N LEU A 120 -12.61 -5.80 6.72
CA LEU A 120 -12.22 -6.25 5.37
C LEU A 120 -11.22 -5.33 4.66
N MET A 121 -10.99 -4.12 5.17
CA MET A 121 -9.97 -3.24 4.60
C MET A 121 -8.56 -3.83 4.73
N CYS A 122 -8.31 -4.59 5.80
CA CYS A 122 -7.02 -5.28 6.03
C CYS A 122 -7.14 -6.79 5.84
N HIS A 123 -8.23 -7.40 6.32
CA HIS A 123 -8.40 -8.85 6.27
C HIS A 123 -8.97 -9.37 4.94
N GLY A 124 -9.55 -8.51 4.09
CA GLY A 124 -10.15 -8.91 2.81
C GLY A 124 -9.29 -8.58 1.59
N VAL A 125 -9.92 -8.61 0.41
CA VAL A 125 -9.28 -8.14 -0.83
C VAL A 125 -9.13 -6.63 -0.79
N VAL A 126 -7.90 -6.14 -0.57
CA VAL A 126 -7.57 -4.71 -0.49
C VAL A 126 -7.70 -4.06 -1.87
N ARG A 127 -8.79 -3.33 -2.10
CA ARG A 127 -9.07 -2.66 -3.39
C ARG A 127 -8.74 -1.17 -3.41
N ARG A 128 -8.75 -0.50 -2.26
CA ARG A 128 -8.57 0.95 -2.17
C ARG A 128 -7.65 1.26 -0.99
N MET A 129 -6.58 1.97 -1.29
CA MET A 129 -5.65 2.49 -0.29
C MET A 129 -5.58 4.02 -0.40
N PRO A 130 -5.48 4.72 0.75
CA PRO A 130 -5.30 6.16 0.76
C PRO A 130 -3.95 6.54 0.13
N LEU A 131 -3.82 7.79 -0.33
CA LEU A 131 -2.63 8.25 -1.03
C LEU A 131 -1.34 8.12 -0.19
N TYR A 132 -1.43 8.35 1.12
CA TYR A 132 -0.27 8.22 2.03
C TYR A 132 0.25 6.77 2.09
N ALA A 133 -0.61 5.76 1.94
CA ALA A 133 -0.23 4.36 1.94
C ALA A 133 0.53 3.93 0.67
N LYS A 134 0.71 4.85 -0.28
CA LYS A 134 1.51 4.63 -1.50
C LYS A 134 2.93 5.19 -1.39
N VAL A 135 3.25 5.96 -0.36
CA VAL A 135 4.54 6.66 -0.22
C VAL A 135 5.32 6.15 1.01
N PRO A 136 6.62 5.82 0.89
CA PRO A 136 7.44 5.43 2.03
C PRO A 136 7.63 6.58 3.05
N PRO A 137 7.81 6.28 4.35
CA PRO A 137 7.82 4.94 4.96
C PRO A 137 6.42 4.39 5.27
N ALA A 138 5.37 5.21 5.13
CA ALA A 138 4.00 4.82 5.47
C ALA A 138 3.50 3.61 4.65
N SER A 139 3.87 3.53 3.37
CA SER A 139 3.53 2.38 2.53
C SER A 139 4.11 1.06 3.06
N TRP A 140 5.30 1.07 3.65
CA TRP A 140 5.90 -0.15 4.19
C TRP A 140 5.16 -0.64 5.43
N LEU A 141 4.81 0.29 6.33
CA LEU A 141 4.03 -0.04 7.53
C LEU A 141 2.65 -0.59 7.17
N VAL A 142 1.91 0.11 6.30
CA VAL A 142 0.57 -0.34 5.89
C VAL A 142 0.62 -1.72 5.22
N ARG A 143 1.60 -1.96 4.35
CA ARG A 143 1.76 -3.28 3.70
C ARG A 143 2.15 -4.37 4.71
N TYR A 144 2.99 -4.05 5.69
CA TYR A 144 3.33 -4.96 6.78
C TYR A 144 2.09 -5.32 7.58
N ASP A 145 1.31 -4.33 8.02
CA ASP A 145 0.10 -4.53 8.81
C ASP A 145 -0.95 -5.37 8.06
N ILE A 146 -1.18 -5.10 6.77
CA ILE A 146 -2.11 -5.89 5.93
C ILE A 146 -1.64 -7.35 5.84
N ARG A 147 -0.35 -7.58 5.54
CA ARG A 147 0.18 -8.96 5.46
C ARG A 147 0.10 -9.68 6.80
N HIS A 148 0.37 -8.98 7.90
CA HIS A 148 0.28 -9.55 9.24
C HIS A 148 -1.17 -9.90 9.59
N ALA A 149 -2.12 -8.99 9.31
CA ALA A 149 -3.54 -9.21 9.53
C ALA A 149 -4.09 -10.41 8.73
N GLN A 150 -3.76 -10.50 7.44
CA GLN A 150 -4.14 -11.64 6.59
C GLN A 150 -3.44 -12.95 6.99
N GLY A 151 -2.25 -12.85 7.59
CA GLY A 151 -1.54 -14.00 8.15
C GLY A 151 -2.34 -14.66 9.28
N HIS A 152 -2.86 -13.86 10.21
CA HIS A 152 -3.73 -14.32 11.30
C HIS A 152 -5.09 -14.77 10.80
N LEU A 153 -5.76 -13.95 9.99
CA LEU A 153 -7.10 -14.26 9.49
C LEU A 153 -7.32 -13.65 8.10
N ASP A 154 -7.46 -14.50 7.08
CA ASP A 154 -7.72 -14.05 5.70
C ASP A 154 -9.21 -14.23 5.33
N MET A 155 -9.87 -13.09 5.16
CA MET A 155 -11.27 -12.94 4.79
C MET A 155 -11.46 -12.57 3.32
N SER A 156 -10.44 -12.71 2.47
CA SER A 156 -10.51 -12.42 1.02
C SER A 156 -11.65 -13.14 0.32
N PHE A 157 -12.08 -14.25 0.91
CA PHE A 157 -13.11 -15.12 0.41
C PHE A 157 -14.39 -15.12 1.23
N ASP A 158 -14.59 -14.21 2.18
CA ASP A 158 -15.69 -14.29 3.15
C ASP A 158 -15.67 -15.60 3.98
N PHE A 159 -16.67 -15.81 4.84
CA PHE A 159 -16.86 -17.06 5.58
C PHE A 159 -16.90 -18.26 4.60
N PRO A 160 -16.25 -19.41 4.90
CA PRO A 160 -15.83 -19.91 6.21
C PRO A 160 -14.35 -19.65 6.57
N PHE A 161 -13.76 -18.57 6.05
CA PHE A 161 -12.40 -18.07 6.34
C PHE A 161 -11.25 -19.08 6.24
N VAL A 162 -11.38 -20.00 5.30
CA VAL A 162 -10.32 -20.85 4.73
C VAL A 162 -9.42 -20.04 3.78
N GLY A 163 -8.63 -19.11 4.31
CA GLY A 163 -7.67 -18.34 3.51
C GLY A 163 -6.42 -19.14 3.15
N LYS A 164 -6.02 -20.04 4.05
CA LYS A 164 -4.92 -20.98 3.90
C LYS A 164 -5.44 -22.42 3.89
N PRO A 165 -4.73 -23.37 3.26
CA PRO A 165 -5.18 -24.78 3.17
C PRO A 165 -5.35 -25.48 4.53
N THR A 166 -4.70 -24.97 5.58
CA THR A 166 -4.73 -25.50 6.95
C THR A 166 -5.77 -24.84 7.84
N ASP A 167 -6.40 -23.75 7.38
CA ASP A 167 -7.36 -23.02 8.21
C ASP A 167 -8.63 -23.86 8.33
N VAL A 168 -9.06 -24.15 9.55
CA VAL A 168 -10.38 -24.73 9.82
C VAL A 168 -11.37 -23.62 10.20
N PRO A 169 -12.66 -23.73 9.83
CA PRO A 169 -13.64 -22.68 10.11
C PRO A 169 -13.79 -22.33 11.61
N GLN A 170 -13.57 -23.31 12.49
CA GLN A 170 -13.61 -23.16 13.95
C GLN A 170 -12.57 -22.14 14.44
N ASP A 171 -11.29 -22.32 14.09
CA ASP A 171 -10.20 -21.41 14.45
C ASP A 171 -10.50 -19.96 14.02
N GLY A 172 -11.06 -19.79 12.81
CA GLY A 172 -11.44 -18.47 12.31
C GLY A 172 -12.56 -17.81 13.13
N LEU A 173 -13.49 -18.60 13.68
CA LEU A 173 -14.53 -18.09 14.59
C LEU A 173 -13.96 -17.79 15.99
N GLU A 174 -13.07 -18.64 16.50
CA GLU A 174 -12.40 -18.45 17.79
C GLU A 174 -11.56 -17.16 17.81
N GLU A 175 -10.74 -16.94 16.78
CA GLU A 175 -9.95 -15.71 16.60
C GLU A 175 -10.86 -14.47 16.60
N VAL A 176 -11.99 -14.52 15.88
CA VAL A 176 -12.97 -13.42 15.85
C VAL A 176 -13.57 -13.18 17.24
N ILE A 177 -13.90 -14.24 17.98
CA ILE A 177 -14.46 -14.13 19.33
C ILE A 177 -13.44 -13.45 20.26
N GLU A 178 -12.19 -13.94 20.26
CA GLU A 178 -11.11 -13.42 21.11
C GLU A 178 -10.88 -11.94 20.86
N VAL A 179 -10.62 -11.53 19.60
CA VAL A 179 -10.27 -10.14 19.31
C VAL A 179 -11.41 -9.15 19.56
N VAL A 180 -12.67 -9.60 19.44
CA VAL A 180 -13.85 -8.78 19.73
C VAL A 180 -14.10 -8.68 21.24
N GLN A 181 -13.93 -9.78 21.99
CA GLN A 181 -14.06 -9.77 23.46
C GLN A 181 -12.97 -8.92 24.12
N GLU A 182 -11.74 -9.03 23.64
CA GLU A 182 -10.60 -8.29 24.17
C GLU A 182 -10.54 -6.84 23.68
N ASN A 183 -11.34 -6.47 22.68
CA ASN A 183 -11.28 -5.16 22.01
C ASN A 183 -9.85 -4.84 21.50
N SER A 184 -9.11 -5.88 21.14
CA SER A 184 -7.74 -5.82 20.64
C SER A 184 -7.69 -5.39 19.17
N MET A 185 -8.80 -5.60 18.43
CA MET A 185 -9.01 -5.12 17.06
C MET A 185 -9.97 -3.93 16.98
N PRO A 186 -9.66 -2.90 16.16
CA PRO A 186 -8.39 -2.72 15.46
C PRO A 186 -7.27 -2.31 16.44
N PRO A 187 -5.98 -2.48 16.05
CA PRO A 187 -4.84 -2.16 16.90
C PRO A 187 -4.88 -0.70 17.40
N PHE A 188 -4.35 -0.46 18.59
CA PHE A 188 -4.41 0.87 19.22
C PHE A 188 -3.83 2.00 18.35
N ILE A 189 -2.69 1.76 17.69
CA ILE A 189 -2.05 2.73 16.78
C ILE A 189 -2.99 3.09 15.62
N TYR A 190 -3.71 2.11 15.08
CA TYR A 190 -4.69 2.34 14.03
C TYR A 190 -5.86 3.19 14.56
N LYS A 191 -6.35 2.94 15.78
CA LYS A 191 -7.41 3.73 16.43
C LYS A 191 -7.03 5.20 16.64
N ILE A 192 -5.76 5.52 16.88
CA ILE A 192 -5.30 6.92 17.00
C ILE A 192 -5.56 7.69 15.70
N MET A 193 -5.25 7.08 14.55
CA MET A 193 -5.44 7.71 13.24
C MET A 193 -6.88 7.56 12.71
N HIS A 194 -7.57 6.52 13.16
CA HIS A 194 -8.89 6.11 12.71
C HIS A 194 -9.84 5.92 13.89
N TRP A 195 -10.04 6.97 14.68
CA TRP A 195 -10.89 7.00 15.88
C TRP A 195 -12.29 6.38 15.75
N HIS A 196 -12.91 6.41 14.57
CA HIS A 196 -14.23 5.81 14.30
C HIS A 196 -14.18 4.33 13.85
N SER A 197 -13.00 3.70 13.86
CA SER A 197 -12.80 2.33 13.38
C SER A 197 -13.18 1.25 14.40
N GLY A 198 -13.35 1.61 15.68
CA GLY A 198 -13.79 0.67 16.71
C GLY A 198 -15.20 0.14 16.46
N LEU A 199 -15.49 -1.03 17.04
CA LEU A 199 -16.83 -1.60 17.09
C LEU A 199 -17.65 -0.92 18.18
N SER A 200 -18.92 -0.65 17.89
CA SER A 200 -19.92 -0.30 18.89
C SER A 200 -20.32 -1.54 19.71
N ALA A 201 -20.93 -1.33 20.88
CA ALA A 201 -21.39 -2.43 21.73
C ALA A 201 -22.41 -3.33 21.01
N GLU A 202 -23.27 -2.76 20.16
CA GLU A 202 -24.25 -3.51 19.37
C GLU A 202 -23.57 -4.34 18.27
N GLU A 203 -22.60 -3.77 17.55
CA GLU A 203 -21.82 -4.49 16.55
C GLU A 203 -21.03 -5.64 17.17
N SER A 204 -20.32 -5.38 18.28
CA SER A 204 -19.60 -6.42 19.02
C SER A 204 -20.53 -7.55 19.45
N LYS A 205 -21.71 -7.22 19.99
CA LYS A 205 -22.68 -8.23 20.39
C LYS A 205 -23.14 -9.09 19.21
N LYS A 206 -23.50 -8.48 18.07
CA LYS A 206 -23.93 -9.23 16.87
C LYS A 206 -22.86 -10.19 16.37
N ILE A 207 -21.60 -9.73 16.34
CA ILE A 207 -20.47 -10.56 15.92
C ILE A 207 -20.28 -11.74 16.88
N LEU A 208 -20.27 -11.48 18.19
CA LEU A 208 -20.10 -12.52 19.20
C LEU A 208 -21.25 -13.53 19.19
N ASP A 209 -22.49 -13.08 19.08
CA ASP A 209 -23.65 -13.98 19.02
C ASP A 209 -23.56 -14.91 17.82
N TRP A 210 -23.23 -14.37 16.64
CA TRP A 210 -23.06 -15.16 15.42
C TRP A 210 -21.89 -16.15 15.52
N ALA A 211 -20.72 -15.68 15.98
CA ALA A 211 -19.52 -16.50 16.02
C ALA A 211 -19.64 -17.64 17.03
N ASN A 212 -20.18 -17.38 18.23
CA ASN A 212 -20.43 -18.41 19.23
C ASN A 212 -21.47 -19.43 18.76
N ALA A 213 -22.54 -18.98 18.10
CA ALA A 213 -23.54 -19.89 17.54
C ALA A 213 -22.93 -20.78 16.45
N GLY A 214 -22.12 -20.20 15.57
CA GLY A 214 -21.40 -20.96 14.54
C GLY A 214 -20.43 -21.98 15.14
N LEU A 215 -19.61 -21.57 16.11
CA LEU A 215 -18.63 -22.45 16.75
C LEU A 215 -19.33 -23.63 17.45
N LYS A 216 -20.45 -23.37 18.13
CA LYS A 216 -21.28 -24.42 18.70
C LYS A 216 -21.77 -25.40 17.63
N THR A 217 -22.32 -24.91 16.53
CA THR A 217 -22.79 -25.76 15.42
C THR A 217 -21.68 -26.61 14.79
N LEU A 218 -20.43 -26.13 14.79
CA LEU A 218 -19.30 -26.87 14.22
C LEU A 218 -18.65 -27.85 15.21
N ASN A 219 -19.00 -27.79 16.50
CA ASN A 219 -18.46 -28.63 17.57
C ASN A 219 -19.49 -29.62 18.14
N ASP A 220 -20.76 -29.52 17.73
CA ASP A 220 -21.85 -30.43 18.09
C ASP A 220 -21.80 -31.71 17.22
#